data_AF-A0A447T550-F1
#
_entry.id   AF-A0A447T550-F1
#
_cell.length_a   1.000
_cell.length_b   1.000
_cell.length_c   1.000
_cell.angle_alpha   90.00
_cell.angle_beta   90.00
_cell.angle_gamma   90.00
#
_symmetry.space_group_name_H-M   'P 1'
#
loop_
_entity.id
_entity.type
_entity.pdbx_description
1 polymer ?
#
loop_
_entity_poly.entity_id
_entity_poly.type
_entity_poly.pdbx_seq_one_letter_code
_entity_poly.pdbx_strand_id
1 'polypeptide(L)'
;MLDEGFAVGPRPEDRRMADKRISVAVSTGIRGEDFAAGGRYRYPMDELLRPFELTCRYIRARWLPAFTLHGAEHDLSDAEIDASADAYLRYLDLAA
;
A
#
# COMPACT_ATOMS: atom_id res chain seq x y z
N MET A 1 17.04 -7.11 4.72
CA MET A 1 16.94 -8.28 3.82
C MET A 1 15.73 -9.09 4.27
N LEU A 2 15.08 -9.87 3.41
CA LEU A 2 14.00 -10.78 3.79
C LEU A 2 14.58 -12.19 3.93
N ASP A 3 15.52 -12.34 4.86
CA ASP A 3 16.36 -13.51 5.02
C ASP A 3 15.72 -14.61 5.86
N GLU A 4 16.28 -15.81 5.69
CA GLU A 4 15.92 -16.99 6.48
C GLU A 4 16.37 -16.83 7.94
N GLY A 5 15.46 -17.10 8.88
CA GLY A 5 15.70 -16.94 10.32
C GLY A 5 15.17 -15.63 10.92
N PHE A 6 14.75 -14.69 10.07
CA PHE A 6 14.05 -13.47 10.48
C PHE A 6 12.68 -13.35 9.82
N ALA A 7 12.64 -13.12 8.51
CA ALA A 7 11.39 -12.84 7.80
C ALA A 7 10.67 -14.11 7.37
N VAL A 8 11.44 -15.10 6.91
CA VAL A 8 10.96 -16.38 6.39
C VAL A 8 11.75 -17.53 6.99
N GLY A 9 11.20 -18.74 6.92
CA GLY A 9 11.92 -19.94 7.34
C GLY A 9 11.05 -21.19 7.37
N PRO A 10 11.70 -22.37 7.43
CA PRO A 10 11.00 -23.65 7.42
C PRO A 10 10.23 -23.87 8.72
N ARG A 11 10.74 -23.40 9.86
CA ARG A 11 10.11 -23.58 11.18
C ARG A 11 9.31 -22.34 11.59
N PRO A 12 8.23 -22.47 12.38
CA PRO A 12 7.42 -21.33 12.81
C PRO A 12 8.21 -20.20 13.49
N GLU A 13 9.19 -20.53 14.34
CA GLU A 13 10.02 -19.57 15.07
C GLU A 13 10.90 -18.67 14.17
N ASP A 14 11.18 -19.12 12.95
CA ASP A 14 11.97 -18.39 11.96
C ASP A 14 11.10 -17.42 11.13
N ARG A 15 9.76 -17.43 11.31
CA ARG A 15 8.78 -16.69 10.49
C ARG A 15 8.26 -15.47 11.23
N ARG A 16 9.13 -14.55 11.65
CA ARG A 16 8.72 -13.43 12.52
C ARG A 16 7.75 -12.46 11.87
N MET A 17 7.64 -12.49 10.54
CA MET A 17 6.72 -11.65 9.76
C MET A 17 5.37 -12.31 9.47
N ALA A 18 5.21 -13.60 9.79
CA ALA A 18 3.96 -14.30 9.56
C ALA A 18 2.79 -13.61 10.28
N ASP A 19 1.63 -13.58 9.61
CA ASP A 19 0.37 -13.00 10.08
C ASP A 19 0.36 -11.50 10.38
N LYS A 20 1.50 -10.80 10.30
CA LYS A 20 1.53 -9.34 10.40
C LYS A 20 0.69 -8.72 9.30
N ARG A 21 -0.09 -7.71 9.65
CA ARG A 21 -0.85 -6.89 8.70
C ARG A 21 0.09 -5.84 8.12
N ILE A 22 0.20 -5.80 6.79
CA ILE A 22 1.09 -4.88 6.08
C ILE A 22 0.29 -4.19 4.97
N SER A 23 0.50 -2.89 4.84
CA SER A 23 0.01 -2.08 3.73
C SER A 23 1.00 -0.97 3.41
N VAL A 24 0.68 -0.17 2.40
CA VAL A 24 1.39 1.04 2.02
C VAL A 24 0.42 2.21 1.95
N ALA A 25 0.91 3.41 2.29
CA ALA A 25 0.26 4.67 2.00
C ALA A 25 1.09 5.37 0.91
N VAL A 26 0.45 5.71 -0.21
CA VAL A 26 1.13 6.20 -1.42
C VAL A 26 0.56 7.54 -1.85
N SER A 27 1.42 8.53 -2.06
CA SER A 27 1.06 9.76 -2.77
C SER A 27 1.60 9.72 -4.19
N THR A 28 0.81 10.13 -5.18
CA THR A 28 1.24 10.23 -6.58
C THR A 28 1.10 11.65 -7.10
N GLY A 29 2.08 12.12 -7.88
CA GLY A 29 2.02 13.45 -8.50
C GLY A 29 0.87 13.59 -9.50
N ILE A 30 0.61 12.53 -10.26
CA ILE A 30 -0.45 12.45 -11.28
C ILE A 30 -1.83 12.15 -10.69
N ARG A 31 -2.88 12.44 -11.46
CA ARG A 31 -4.28 12.28 -11.08
C ARG A 31 -4.71 10.81 -11.03
N GLY A 32 -5.71 10.50 -10.22
CA GLY A 32 -6.24 9.14 -10.05
C GLY A 32 -6.77 8.53 -11.34
N GLU A 33 -7.38 9.36 -12.21
CA GLU A 33 -7.92 8.95 -13.52
C GLU A 33 -6.85 8.37 -14.46
N ASP A 34 -5.59 8.77 -14.30
CA ASP A 34 -4.49 8.26 -15.11
C ASP A 34 -4.18 6.78 -14.84
N PHE A 35 -4.56 6.27 -13.66
CA PHE A 35 -4.45 4.87 -13.27
C PHE A 35 -5.66 4.02 -13.67
N ALA A 36 -6.73 4.60 -14.24
CA ALA A 36 -7.84 3.78 -14.72
C ALA A 36 -7.40 2.86 -15.88
N ALA A 37 -8.12 1.76 -16.12
CA ALA A 37 -7.85 0.87 -17.25
C ALA A 37 -7.88 1.61 -18.62
N GLY A 38 -8.73 2.63 -18.74
CA GLY A 38 -8.77 3.54 -19.90
C GLY A 38 -7.93 4.82 -19.74
N GLY A 39 -7.26 4.99 -18.61
CA GLY A 39 -6.41 6.14 -18.28
C GLY A 39 -5.04 6.07 -18.96
N ARG A 40 -4.24 7.12 -18.75
CA ARG A 40 -2.93 7.28 -19.39
C ARG A 40 -2.00 6.08 -19.21
N TYR A 41 -1.95 5.51 -18.01
CA TYR A 41 -1.06 4.39 -17.69
C TYR A 41 -1.74 3.03 -17.78
N ARG A 42 -3.07 2.99 -17.94
CA ARG A 42 -3.87 1.77 -18.17
C ARG A 42 -3.85 0.73 -17.05
N TYR A 43 -3.17 1.00 -15.94
CA TYR A 43 -3.02 0.08 -14.83
C TYR A 43 -3.54 0.71 -13.54
N PRO A 44 -4.52 0.07 -12.87
CA PRO A 44 -4.99 0.51 -11.57
C PRO A 44 -3.90 0.37 -10.51
N MET A 45 -4.00 1.16 -9.44
CA MET A 45 -2.95 1.25 -8.43
C MET A 45 -2.72 -0.09 -7.72
N ASP A 46 -3.75 -0.92 -7.55
CA ASP A 46 -3.62 -2.27 -6.99
C ASP A 46 -2.76 -3.20 -7.86
N GLU A 47 -2.81 -3.07 -9.19
CA GLU A 47 -1.90 -3.77 -10.10
C GLU A 47 -0.45 -3.28 -9.96
N LEU A 48 -0.26 -1.97 -9.87
CA LEU A 48 1.08 -1.38 -9.69
C LEU A 48 1.72 -1.76 -8.36
N LEU A 49 0.91 -2.05 -7.34
CA LEU A 49 1.36 -2.44 -6.01
C LEU A 49 1.49 -3.97 -5.81
N ARG A 50 1.26 -4.78 -6.84
CA ARG A 50 1.46 -6.26 -6.79
C ARG A 50 2.83 -6.69 -6.28
N PRO A 51 3.96 -6.00 -6.54
CA PRO A 51 5.24 -6.37 -5.95
C PRO A 51 5.23 -6.37 -4.41
N PHE A 52 4.50 -5.45 -3.77
CA PHE A 52 4.36 -5.40 -2.31
C PHE A 52 3.47 -6.52 -1.80
N GLU A 53 2.35 -6.80 -2.47
CA GLU A 53 1.51 -7.95 -2.16
C GLU A 53 2.29 -9.27 -2.26
N LEU A 54 3.05 -9.44 -3.34
CA LEU A 54 3.90 -10.62 -3.55
C LEU A 54 4.95 -10.75 -2.45
N THR A 55 5.55 -9.64 -2.04
CA THR A 55 6.49 -9.61 -0.91
C THR A 55 5.81 -10.04 0.39
N CYS A 56 4.60 -9.55 0.67
CA CYS A 56 3.83 -9.95 1.85
C CYS A 56 3.51 -11.45 1.82
N ARG A 57 3.10 -11.97 0.65
CA ARG A 57 2.86 -13.41 0.46
C ARG A 57 4.12 -14.24 0.70
N TYR A 58 5.26 -13.78 0.19
CA TYR A 58 6.55 -14.44 0.39
C TYR A 58 6.90 -14.56 1.88
N ILE A 59 6.70 -13.48 2.65
CA ILE A 59 6.97 -13.46 4.10
C ILE A 59 5.80 -13.96 4.97
N ARG A 60 4.76 -14.52 4.35
CA ARG A 60 3.53 -15.01 5.02
C ARG A 60 2.79 -13.93 5.85
N ALA A 61 2.97 -12.66 5.51
CA ALA A 61 2.22 -11.55 6.04
C ALA A 61 0.85 -11.41 5.34
N ARG A 62 -0.06 -10.68 5.97
CA ARG A 62 -1.39 -10.34 5.43
C ARG A 62 -1.30 -8.97 4.76
N TRP A 63 -1.42 -8.94 3.43
CA TRP A 63 -1.54 -7.71 2.66
C TRP A 63 -2.91 -7.07 2.90
N LEU A 64 -2.93 -5.78 3.20
CA LEU A 64 -4.15 -4.97 3.23
C LEU A 64 -4.18 -4.02 2.02
N PRO A 65 -5.36 -3.58 1.58
CA PRO A 65 -5.48 -2.55 0.55
C PRO A 65 -4.66 -1.31 0.89
N ALA A 66 -4.03 -0.71 -0.12
CA ALA A 66 -3.25 0.51 0.05
C ALA A 66 -4.15 1.73 0.31
N PHE A 67 -3.62 2.69 1.05
CA PHE A 67 -4.16 4.06 1.08
C PHE A 67 -3.48 4.88 -0.02
N THR A 68 -4.24 5.67 -0.78
CA THR A 68 -3.69 6.47 -1.88
C THR A 68 -4.17 7.92 -1.83
N LEU A 69 -3.24 8.84 -2.08
CA LEU A 69 -3.50 10.23 -2.42
C LEU A 69 -2.99 10.47 -3.85
N HIS A 70 -3.84 10.99 -4.72
CA HIS A 70 -3.47 11.29 -6.10
C HIS A 70 -3.45 12.80 -6.35
N GLY A 71 -2.71 13.22 -7.37
CA GLY A 71 -2.66 14.62 -7.80
C GLY A 71 -1.73 15.52 -6.99
N ALA A 72 -0.76 14.98 -6.27
CA ALA A 72 0.12 15.75 -5.38
C ALA A 72 0.96 16.84 -6.10
N GLU A 73 1.15 16.74 -7.42
CA GLU A 73 1.81 17.76 -8.25
C GLU A 73 0.81 18.67 -9.00
N HIS A 74 -0.49 18.50 -8.76
CA HIS A 74 -1.57 19.22 -9.42
C HIS A 74 -2.27 20.22 -8.48
N ASP A 75 -1.50 20.88 -7.60
CA ASP A 75 -1.94 21.92 -6.69
C ASP A 75 -3.20 21.54 -5.87
N LEU A 76 -3.09 20.43 -5.12
CA LEU A 76 -4.12 20.08 -4.13
C LEU A 76 -4.36 21.25 -3.18
N SER A 77 -5.62 21.59 -2.98
CA SER A 77 -6.00 22.58 -1.98
C SER A 77 -5.74 22.08 -0.56
N ASP A 78 -5.55 23.01 0.39
CA ASP A 78 -5.41 22.66 1.81
C ASP A 78 -6.59 21.79 2.30
N ALA A 79 -7.80 22.06 1.82
CA ALA A 79 -8.99 21.28 2.15
C ALA A 79 -8.92 19.83 1.63
N GLU A 80 -8.33 19.59 0.46
CA GLU A 80 -8.13 18.24 -0.07
C GLU A 80 -7.03 17.49 0.68
N ILE A 81 -5.99 18.20 1.11
CA ILE A 81 -4.91 17.65 1.95
C ILE A 81 -5.48 17.26 3.32
N ASP A 82 -6.26 18.13 3.96
CA ASP A 82 -6.91 17.87 5.24
C ASP A 82 -7.89 16.69 5.14
N ALA A 83 -8.72 16.65 4.09
CA ALA A 83 -9.63 15.53 3.84
C ALA A 83 -8.88 14.20 3.63
N SER A 84 -7.73 14.24 2.96
CA SER A 84 -6.84 13.08 2.80
C SER A 84 -6.23 12.64 4.13
N ALA A 85 -5.77 13.58 4.97
CA ALA A 85 -5.25 13.28 6.30
C ALA A 85 -6.31 12.60 7.17
N ASP A 86 -7.54 13.11 7.18
CA ASP A 86 -8.68 12.51 7.87
C ASP A 86 -9.01 11.11 7.34
N ALA A 87 -8.96 10.92 6.02
CA ALA A 87 -9.16 9.62 5.39
C ALA A 87 -8.05 8.62 5.77
N TYR A 88 -6.80 9.09 5.87
CA TYR A 88 -5.67 8.27 6.29
C TYR A 88 -5.79 7.84 7.76
N LEU A 89 -6.21 8.75 8.66
CA LEU A 89 -6.47 8.41 10.05
C LEU A 89 -7.56 7.33 10.19
N ARG A 90 -8.69 7.48 9.48
CA ARG A 90 -9.75 6.45 9.44
C ARG A 90 -9.25 5.13 8.89
N TYR A 91 -8.38 5.19 7.87
CA TYR A 91 -7.77 4.00 7.30
C TYR A 91 -6.87 3.28 8.33
N LEU A 92 -6.09 4.01 9.13
CA LEU A 92 -5.28 3.42 10.20
C LEU A 92 -6.13 2.74 11.27
N ASP A 93 -7.28 3.32 11.63
CA ASP A 93 -8.21 2.72 12.60
C ASP A 93 -8.84 1.41 12.08
N LEU A 94 -9.18 1.34 10.79
CA LEU A 94 -9.70 0.12 10.15
C LEU A 94 -8.60 -0.94 9.95
N ALA A 95 -7.36 -0.50 9.75
CA ALA A 95 -6.20 -1.34 9.53
C ALA A 95 -5.56 -1.86 10.84
N ALA A 96 -5.93 -1.31 12.01
CA ALA A 96 -5.54 -1.78 13.34
C ALA A 96 -6.20 -3.13 13.68
#